data_AF-A0A1E3P1D2-F1
#
_entry.id   AF-A0A1E3P1D2-F1
#
_cell.length_a   1.000
_cell.length_b   1.000
_cell.length_c   1.000
_cell.angle_alpha   90.00
_cell.angle_beta   90.00
_cell.angle_gamma   90.00
#
_symmetry.space_group_name_H-M   'P 1'
#
loop_
_entity.id
_entity.type
_entity.pdbx_description
1 polymer ?
#
loop_
_entity_poly.entity_id
_entity_poly.type
_entity_poly.pdbx_seq_one_letter_code
_entity_poly.pdbx_strand_id
1 'polypeptide(L)'
;MTTVYGDYPVYYKQPIRWLRYHAHTRPHLYYSVVLGLGVPALALILTPLRRRYLYPDHEVVPNGYPLPKRKRDLTLQGYDD
;
A
#
# COMPACT_ATOMS: atom_id res chain seq x y z
N MET A 1 -13.45 20.25 -36.37
CA MET A 1 -12.67 21.19 -35.54
C MET A 1 -11.43 20.45 -35.07
N THR A 2 -10.32 20.58 -35.79
CA THR A 2 -9.05 19.88 -35.46
C THR A 2 -8.30 20.74 -34.45
N THR A 3 -8.27 20.31 -33.19
CA THR A 3 -7.43 20.95 -32.17
C THR A 3 -5.96 20.79 -32.58
N VAL A 4 -5.32 21.86 -33.03
CA VAL A 4 -3.88 21.91 -33.29
C VAL A 4 -3.17 21.89 -31.94
N TYR A 5 -2.91 20.70 -31.41
CA TYR A 5 -1.90 20.55 -30.39
C TYR A 5 -0.55 20.82 -31.06
N GLY A 6 0.21 21.81 -30.60
CA GLY A 6 1.59 22.00 -31.04
C GLY A 6 2.40 20.70 -30.89
N ASP A 7 3.50 20.57 -31.62
CA ASP A 7 4.29 19.35 -31.81
C ASP A 7 4.24 18.36 -30.63
N TYR A 8 4.01 17.08 -30.97
CA TYR A 8 3.98 15.99 -29.99
C TYR A 8 5.26 16.04 -29.14
N PRO A 9 5.15 16.25 -27.81
CA PRO A 9 6.33 16.36 -26.97
C PRO A 9 7.09 15.05 -26.96
N VAL A 10 8.42 15.10 -27.02
CA VAL A 10 9.27 13.90 -26.90
C VAL A 10 9.62 13.68 -25.44
N TYR A 11 9.31 12.49 -24.90
CA TYR A 11 9.48 12.13 -23.49
C TYR A 11 10.87 12.49 -22.94
N TYR A 12 11.94 12.07 -23.63
CA TYR A 12 13.33 12.28 -23.17
C TYR A 12 13.82 13.74 -23.28
N LYS A 13 13.17 14.57 -24.11
CA LYS A 13 13.58 15.97 -24.30
C LYS A 13 12.78 16.93 -23.42
N GLN A 14 11.49 16.63 -23.21
CA GLN A 14 10.56 17.51 -22.51
C GLN A 14 9.60 16.71 -21.61
N PRO A 15 10.09 16.00 -20.58
CA PRO A 15 9.29 15.05 -19.80
C PRO A 15 8.10 15.71 -19.10
N ILE A 16 8.28 16.91 -18.55
CA ILE A 16 7.20 17.66 -17.87
C ILE A 16 6.09 18.04 -18.86
N ARG A 17 6.45 18.54 -20.05
CA ARG A 17 5.48 18.86 -21.11
C ARG A 17 4.79 17.61 -21.63
N TRP A 18 5.51 16.49 -21.75
CA TRP A 18 4.97 15.19 -22.16
C TRP A 18 3.91 14.67 -21.18
N LEU A 19 4.20 14.71 -19.88
CA LEU A 19 3.24 14.33 -18.84
C LEU A 19 1.99 15.22 -18.88
N ARG A 20 2.17 16.55 -18.95
CA ARG A 20 1.05 17.50 -19.05
C ARG A 20 0.21 17.27 -20.32
N TYR A 21 0.85 16.99 -21.46
CA TYR A 21 0.16 16.68 -22.70
C TYR A 21 -0.73 15.43 -22.57
N HIS A 22 -0.22 14.35 -21.98
CA HIS A 22 -1.01 13.12 -21.79
C HIS A 22 -2.09 13.28 -20.72
N ALA A 23 -1.87 14.11 -19.70
CA ALA A 23 -2.91 14.43 -18.73
C ALA A 23 -4.14 15.09 -19.38
N HIS A 24 -3.95 15.94 -20.41
CA HIS A 24 -5.05 16.59 -21.13
C HIS A 24 -5.59 15.79 -22.32
N THR A 25 -4.73 15.11 -23.09
CA THR A 25 -5.15 14.41 -24.32
C THR A 25 -5.62 12.98 -24.08
N ARG A 26 -5.03 12.29 -23.10
CA ARG A 26 -5.33 10.89 -22.74
C ARG A 26 -5.40 10.72 -21.22
N PRO A 27 -6.36 11.40 -20.56
CA PRO A 27 -6.45 11.40 -19.09
C PRO A 27 -6.59 9.98 -18.51
N HIS A 28 -7.32 9.10 -19.21
CA HIS A 28 -7.52 7.71 -18.79
C HIS A 28 -6.20 6.94 -18.61
N LEU A 29 -5.22 7.11 -19.51
CA LEU A 29 -3.90 6.48 -19.36
C LEU A 29 -3.07 7.16 -18.28
N TYR A 30 -3.01 8.49 -18.31
CA TYR A 30 -2.19 9.26 -17.39
C TYR A 30 -2.57 9.00 -15.92
N TYR A 31 -3.84 9.15 -15.56
CA TYR A 31 -4.29 8.96 -14.18
C TYR A 31 -4.28 7.50 -13.75
N SER A 32 -4.51 6.54 -14.66
CA SER A 32 -4.37 5.11 -14.32
C SER A 32 -2.94 4.78 -13.89
N VAL A 33 -1.94 5.28 -14.61
CA VAL A 33 -0.53 5.06 -14.27
C VAL A 33 -0.16 5.79 -12.97
N VAL A 34 -0.58 7.06 -12.83
CA VAL A 34 -0.29 7.84 -11.63
C VAL A 34 -0.88 7.20 -10.38
N LEU A 35 -2.13 6.71 -10.43
CA LEU A 35 -2.73 6.01 -9.29
C LEU A 35 -2.10 4.63 -9.06
N GLY A 36 -1.86 3.88 -10.14
CA GLY A 36 -1.26 2.55 -10.09
C GLY A 36 0.15 2.54 -9.47
N LEU A 37 0.95 3.58 -9.71
CA LEU A 37 2.27 3.75 -9.10
C LEU A 37 2.23 4.53 -7.78
N GLY A 38 1.34 5.51 -7.67
CA GLY A 38 1.23 6.39 -6.52
C GLY A 38 0.81 5.66 -5.25
N VAL A 39 -0.16 4.73 -5.33
CA VAL A 39 -0.64 4.00 -4.15
C VAL A 39 0.44 3.08 -3.55
N PRO A 40 1.15 2.22 -4.32
CA PRO A 40 2.26 1.43 -3.79
C PRO A 40 3.39 2.30 -3.22
N ALA A 41 3.74 3.40 -3.89
CA ALA A 41 4.76 4.32 -3.41
C ALA A 41 4.37 4.94 -2.06
N LEU A 42 3.12 5.41 -1.94
CA LEU A 42 2.59 5.95 -0.68
C LEU A 42 2.53 4.87 0.40
N ALA A 43 2.14 3.63 0.09
CA ALA A 43 2.15 2.55 1.07
C ALA A 43 3.55 2.28 1.63
N LEU A 44 4.57 2.26 0.77
CA LEU A 44 5.97 2.06 1.18
C LEU A 44 6.49 3.20 2.06
N ILE A 45 6.10 4.44 1.77
CA ILE A 45 6.57 5.62 2.51
C ILE A 45 5.77 5.85 3.79
N LEU A 46 4.44 5.82 3.72
CA LEU A 46 3.55 6.19 4.81
C LEU A 46 3.45 5.13 5.89
N THR A 47 3.58 3.83 5.57
CA THR A 47 3.49 2.75 6.57
C THR A 47 4.55 2.83 7.66
N PRO A 48 5.87 2.98 7.36
CA PRO A 48 6.88 3.13 8.40
C PRO A 48 6.72 4.46 9.18
N LEU A 49 6.29 5.54 8.51
CA LEU A 49 6.02 6.82 9.17
C LEU A 49 4.86 6.69 10.18
N ARG A 50 3.77 6.03 9.79
CA ARG A 50 2.63 5.74 10.68
C ARG A 50 3.06 4.95 11.91
N ARG A 51 3.82 3.87 11.72
CA ARG A 51 4.31 3.02 12.81
C ARG A 51 5.22 3.78 13.79
N ARG A 52 5.98 4.76 13.29
CA ARG A 52 6.93 5.52 14.11
C ARG A 52 6.30 6.69 14.86
N TYR A 53 5.36 7.40 14.23
CA TYR A 53 4.88 8.69 14.75
C TYR A 53 3.42 8.68 15.19
N LEU A 54 2.63 7.70 14.78
CA LEU A 54 1.19 7.67 15.05
C LEU A 54 0.82 6.51 15.97
N TYR A 55 0.83 5.28 15.45
CA TYR A 55 0.40 4.10 16.20
C TYR A 55 1.04 2.81 15.66
N PRO A 56 1.30 1.82 16.54
CA PRO A 56 1.83 0.52 16.15
C PRO A 56 0.78 -0.33 15.42
N ASP A 57 1.25 -1.43 14.84
CA ASP A 57 0.36 -2.45 14.28
C ASP A 57 -0.40 -3.18 15.40
N HIS A 58 -1.59 -3.68 15.09
CA HIS A 58 -2.38 -4.47 16.03
C HIS A 58 -1.68 -5.78 16.43
N GLU A 59 -2.00 -6.28 17.63
CA GLU A 59 -1.57 -7.60 18.06
C GLU A 59 -2.23 -8.71 17.24
N VAL A 60 -1.54 -9.83 17.06
CA VAL A 60 -2.04 -10.93 16.24
C VAL A 60 -3.21 -11.62 16.95
N VAL A 61 -4.37 -11.64 16.29
CA VAL A 61 -5.54 -12.36 16.78
C VAL A 61 -5.26 -13.87 16.80
N PRO A 62 -5.60 -14.59 17.89
CA PRO A 62 -5.47 -16.05 17.91
C PRO A 62 -6.35 -16.69 16.85
N ASN A 63 -5.75 -17.49 15.96
CA ASN A 63 -6.47 -18.26 14.95
C ASN A 63 -7.12 -19.55 15.50
N GLY A 64 -7.07 -19.76 16.82
CA GLY A 64 -7.58 -20.96 17.48
C GLY A 64 -7.34 -20.93 18.99
N TYR A 65 -7.66 -22.03 19.67
CA TYR A 65 -7.45 -22.15 21.11
C TYR A 65 -5.94 -22.09 21.43
N PRO A 66 -5.49 -21.17 22.31
CA PRO A 66 -4.06 -20.99 22.58
C PRO A 66 -3.54 -22.13 23.46
N LEU A 67 -3.14 -23.23 22.82
CA LEU A 67 -2.57 -24.37 23.53
C LEU A 67 -1.23 -23.95 24.16
N PRO A 68 -1.07 -24.05 25.49
CA PRO A 68 0.17 -23.66 26.13
C PRO A 68 1.29 -24.62 25.72
N LYS A 69 2.43 -24.08 25.29
CA LYS A 69 3.63 -24.88 24.93
C LYS A 69 4.39 -25.33 26.19
N ARG A 70 3.69 -26.04 27.08
CA ARG A 70 4.25 -26.59 28.33
C ARG A 70 3.89 -28.07 28.47
N LYS A 71 4.68 -28.81 29.24
CA LYS A 71 4.33 -30.18 29.63
C LYS A 71 3.08 -30.17 30.52
N ARG A 72 2.33 -31.27 30.49
CA ARG A 72 1.20 -31.47 31.39
C ARG A 72 1.68 -31.39 32.83
N ASP A 73 0.96 -30.63 33.64
CA ASP A 73 1.20 -30.56 35.07
C ASP A 73 0.46 -31.71 35.74
N LEU A 74 1.21 -32.58 36.44
CA LEU A 74 0.69 -33.76 37.12
C LEU A 74 0.39 -33.49 38.60
N THR A 75 0.69 -32.28 39.09
CA THR A 75 0.48 -31.89 40.49
C THR A 75 -0.89 -31.27 40.74
N LEU A 76 -1.67 -31.01 39.68
CA LEU A 76 -3.03 -30.47 39.77
C LEU A 76 -3.94 -31.53 40.44
N GLN A 77 -4.71 -31.10 41.44
CA GLN A 77 -5.67 -31.92 42.19
C GLN A 77 -7.04 -31.21 42.21
N GLY A 78 -8.12 -31.98 42.40
CA GLY A 78 -9.50 -31.48 42.45
C GLY A 78 -10.31 -31.84 41.20
N TYR A 79 -11.61 -32.08 41.41
CA TYR A 79 -12.50 -32.79 40.46
C TYR A 79 -12.13 -34.27 40.25
N ASP A 80 -11.43 -34.86 41.21
CA ASP A 80 -11.31 -36.31 41.35
C ASP A 80 -12.68 -36.89 41.77
N ASP A 81 -13.00 -38.13 41.38
CA ASP A 81 -14.31 -38.79 41.59
C ASP A 81 -14.83 -38.73 43.04
#